data_AF-A0A5K3FTW4-F1
#
_entry.id   AF-A0A5K3FTW4-F1
#
_cell.length_a   1.000
_cell.length_b   1.000
_cell.length_c   1.000
_cell.angle_alpha   90.00
_cell.angle_beta   90.00
_cell.angle_gamma   90.00
#
_symmetry.space_group_name_H-M   'P 1'
#
loop_
_entity.id
_entity.type
_entity.pdbx_description
1 polymer ?
#
loop_
_entity_poly.entity_id
_entity_poly.type
_entity_poly.pdbx_seq_one_letter_code
_entity_poly.pdbx_strand_id
1 'polypeptide(L)'
;MASSRFLRLWTKTRLFATSACSAPHDSVYSRVRNFVISNDILRGGAIDCPLDMEPSKSLSTIQQELLEQIEEADINYREFKVRRGGQTTKEAPNLIPFGEERRIVGCLCHEEGHHISYLLLYRGLPKRCRCGHWFKLVDFTEYEAARDRYWKKIQDEPENKKLMDDLDSAESELQRLLEESKSMTPKSPGSNEMLDKLSIQWNKYKNAYHLIRKKIDEACVTDIR
;
A
#
# COMPACT_ATOMS: atom_id res chain seq x y z
N MET A 1 -32.22 53.81 -10.07
CA MET A 1 -30.99 53.20 -10.64
C MET A 1 -30.04 52.85 -9.51
N ALA A 2 -29.84 51.57 -9.22
CA ALA A 2 -28.62 51.00 -8.64
C ALA A 2 -28.86 49.49 -8.43
N SER A 3 -28.36 48.69 -9.37
CA SER A 3 -28.37 47.23 -9.32
C SER A 3 -27.22 46.76 -8.41
N SER A 4 -27.56 46.09 -7.30
CA SER A 4 -26.57 45.43 -6.44
C SER A 4 -26.13 44.12 -7.08
N ARG A 5 -24.92 44.12 -7.66
CA ARG A 5 -24.26 42.91 -8.18
C ARG A 5 -23.69 42.11 -7.01
N PHE A 6 -24.38 41.03 -6.64
CA PHE A 6 -23.79 39.98 -5.81
C PHE A 6 -22.63 39.32 -6.57
N LEU A 7 -21.38 39.64 -6.20
CA LEU A 7 -20.23 38.82 -6.58
C LEU A 7 -20.34 37.47 -5.86
N ARG A 8 -20.89 36.46 -6.55
CA ARG A 8 -20.63 35.06 -6.19
C ARG A 8 -19.16 34.79 -6.50
N LEU A 9 -18.30 34.85 -5.48
CA LEU A 9 -16.99 34.21 -5.57
C LEU A 9 -17.22 32.72 -5.79
N TRP A 10 -17.06 32.28 -7.04
CA TRP A 10 -16.81 30.89 -7.35
C TRP A 10 -15.46 30.53 -6.72
N THR A 11 -15.47 30.01 -5.50
CA THR A 11 -14.41 29.12 -5.04
C THR A 11 -14.49 27.89 -5.94
N LYS A 12 -13.67 27.90 -7.00
CA LYS A 12 -13.30 26.66 -7.68
C LYS A 12 -12.65 25.79 -6.62
N THR A 13 -13.40 24.89 -6.00
CA THR A 13 -12.87 23.72 -5.33
C THR A 13 -11.96 23.07 -6.36
N ARG A 14 -10.65 23.15 -6.13
CA ARG A 14 -9.70 22.32 -6.86
C ARG A 14 -10.14 20.90 -6.56
N LEU A 15 -10.78 20.26 -7.53
CA LEU A 15 -10.89 18.81 -7.58
C LEU A 15 -9.43 18.34 -7.53
N PHE A 16 -9.03 17.86 -6.37
CA PHE A 16 -7.74 17.22 -6.20
C PHE A 16 -7.71 16.11 -7.23
N ALA A 17 -6.77 16.22 -8.18
CA ALA A 17 -6.47 15.12 -9.07
C ALA A 17 -6.08 13.94 -8.18
N THR A 18 -7.01 13.00 -8.04
CA THR A 18 -6.70 11.63 -7.67
C THR A 18 -5.80 11.11 -8.77
N SER A 19 -4.50 11.43 -8.75
CA SER A 19 -3.53 10.66 -9.51
C SER A 19 -3.75 9.24 -9.03
N ALA A 20 -4.34 8.42 -9.91
CA ALA A 20 -4.58 7.01 -9.65
C ALA A 20 -3.23 6.41 -9.27
N CYS A 21 -3.02 6.23 -7.97
CA CYS A 21 -1.80 5.69 -7.41
C CYS A 21 -1.76 4.23 -7.88
N SER A 22 -0.99 3.96 -8.92
CA SER A 22 -0.83 2.64 -9.50
C SER A 22 0.56 2.14 -9.11
N ALA A 23 0.60 1.06 -8.34
CA ALA A 23 1.83 0.32 -8.13
C ALA A 23 2.20 -0.45 -9.42
N PRO A 24 3.48 -0.82 -9.62
CA PRO A 24 3.87 -1.68 -10.74
C PRO A 24 3.01 -2.94 -10.79
N HIS A 25 2.55 -3.35 -11.97
CA HIS A 25 1.63 -4.49 -12.15
C HIS A 25 2.17 -5.79 -11.52
N ASP A 26 3.47 -6.02 -11.64
CA ASP A 26 4.13 -7.25 -11.18
C ASP A 26 4.68 -7.16 -9.75
N SER A 27 4.36 -6.08 -9.02
CA SER A 27 4.80 -5.92 -7.63
C SER A 27 4.02 -6.82 -6.69
N VAL A 28 4.65 -7.19 -5.56
CA VAL A 28 3.98 -7.94 -4.48
C VAL A 28 2.73 -7.21 -3.99
N TYR A 29 2.78 -5.87 -3.90
CA TYR A 29 1.62 -5.04 -3.55
C TYR A 29 0.45 -5.24 -4.53
N SER A 30 0.73 -5.11 -5.83
CA SER A 30 -0.29 -5.29 -6.87
C SER A 30 -0.85 -6.70 -6.88
N ARG A 31 -0.01 -7.74 -6.71
CA ARG A 31 -0.44 -9.13 -6.62
C ARG A 31 -1.46 -9.34 -5.50
N VAL A 32 -1.11 -8.92 -4.28
CA VAL A 32 -1.97 -9.09 -3.09
C VAL A 32 -3.27 -8.30 -3.22
N ARG A 33 -3.20 -7.07 -3.74
CA ARG A 33 -4.38 -6.25 -4.02
C ARG A 33 -5.27 -6.88 -5.10
N ASN A 34 -4.67 -7.37 -6.17
CA ASN A 34 -5.38 -7.97 -7.30
C ASN A 34 -6.04 -9.30 -6.94
N PHE A 35 -5.46 -10.06 -6.01
CA PHE A 35 -6.12 -11.24 -5.45
C PHE A 35 -7.50 -10.86 -4.90
N VAL A 36 -7.61 -9.83 -4.06
CA VAL A 36 -8.92 -9.42 -3.51
C VAL A 36 -9.85 -8.83 -4.58
N ILE A 37 -9.34 -7.94 -5.43
CA ILE A 37 -10.15 -7.21 -6.42
C ILE A 37 -10.70 -8.14 -7.51
N SER A 38 -9.88 -9.09 -7.97
CA SER A 38 -10.20 -9.97 -9.10
C SER A 38 -10.98 -11.22 -8.68
N ASN A 39 -11.12 -11.48 -7.38
CA ASN A 39 -11.85 -12.63 -6.88
C ASN A 39 -13.37 -12.41 -6.95
N ASP A 40 -14.01 -13.06 -7.93
CA ASP A 40 -15.46 -12.98 -8.14
C ASP A 40 -16.28 -13.53 -6.97
N ILE A 41 -15.72 -14.46 -6.20
CA ILE A 41 -16.37 -15.03 -4.99
C ILE A 41 -16.61 -13.94 -3.95
N LEU A 42 -15.63 -13.05 -3.79
CA LEU A 42 -15.67 -11.95 -2.81
C LEU A 42 -16.58 -10.81 -3.26
N ARG A 43 -16.89 -10.70 -4.55
CA ARG A 43 -17.85 -9.70 -5.06
C ARG A 43 -19.27 -9.95 -4.54
N GLY A 44 -19.56 -11.17 -4.08
CA GLY A 44 -20.90 -11.61 -3.74
C GLY A 44 -21.66 -11.95 -5.02
N GLY A 45 -22.39 -13.07 -5.01
CA GLY A 45 -23.36 -13.32 -6.06
C GLY A 45 -24.32 -12.14 -6.11
N ALA A 46 -24.50 -11.55 -7.29
CA ALA A 46 -25.55 -10.57 -7.55
C ALA A 46 -26.92 -11.23 -7.31
N ILE A 47 -27.33 -11.30 -6.05
CA ILE A 47 -28.68 -11.63 -5.64
C ILE A 47 -29.30 -10.26 -5.32
N ASP A 48 -30.11 -9.78 -6.25
CA ASP A 48 -30.93 -8.56 -6.19
C ASP A 48 -30.23 -7.22 -6.52
N CYS A 49 -29.55 -7.14 -7.67
CA CYS A 49 -29.50 -5.87 -8.40
C CYS A 49 -30.72 -5.82 -9.34
N PRO A 50 -31.70 -4.91 -9.12
CA PRO A 50 -32.74 -4.63 -10.11
C PRO A 50 -32.07 -4.32 -11.46
N LEU A 51 -32.65 -4.87 -12.54
CA LEU A 51 -32.14 -4.85 -13.92
C LEU A 51 -31.81 -3.45 -14.50
N ASP A 52 -32.09 -2.38 -13.75
CA ASP A 52 -31.98 -0.99 -14.19
C ASP A 52 -30.87 -0.20 -13.45
N MET A 53 -30.01 -0.85 -12.66
CA MET A 53 -28.79 -0.21 -12.14
C MET A 53 -27.54 -0.69 -12.87
N GLU A 54 -26.87 0.26 -13.53
CA GLU A 54 -25.52 0.08 -14.08
C GLU A 54 -24.62 -0.65 -13.06
N PRO A 55 -23.83 -1.68 -13.48
CA PRO A 55 -22.94 -2.39 -12.59
C PRO A 55 -21.93 -1.39 -12.03
N SER A 56 -22.17 -0.99 -10.79
CA SER A 56 -21.31 -0.05 -10.10
C SER A 56 -19.91 -0.65 -10.06
N LYS A 57 -18.92 0.11 -10.55
CA LYS A 57 -17.49 -0.18 -10.41
C LYS A 57 -17.03 -0.24 -8.94
N SER A 58 -17.94 -0.28 -7.98
CA SER A 58 -17.68 -0.35 -6.55
C SER A 58 -17.39 -1.79 -6.13
N LEU A 59 -16.29 -1.96 -5.41
CA LEU A 59 -15.94 -3.21 -4.72
C LEU A 59 -17.02 -3.57 -3.68
N SER A 60 -17.22 -4.86 -3.42
CA SER A 60 -18.14 -5.31 -2.35
C SER A 60 -17.64 -4.87 -0.97
N THR A 61 -18.52 -4.88 0.04
CA THR A 61 -18.13 -4.55 1.43
C THR A 61 -16.99 -5.45 1.91
N ILE A 62 -17.07 -6.76 1.65
CA ILE A 62 -16.02 -7.72 2.03
C ILE A 62 -14.71 -7.38 1.30
N GLN A 63 -14.75 -7.06 0.01
CA GLN A 63 -13.54 -6.66 -0.72
C GLN A 63 -12.92 -5.38 -0.13
N GLN A 64 -13.73 -4.41 0.27
CA GLN A 64 -13.25 -3.17 0.90
C GLN A 64 -12.59 -3.47 2.25
N GLU A 65 -13.23 -4.26 3.11
CA GLU A 65 -12.69 -4.67 4.42
C GLU A 65 -11.37 -5.44 4.29
N LEU A 66 -11.28 -6.37 3.33
CA LEU A 66 -10.05 -7.14 3.10
C LEU A 66 -8.91 -6.26 2.56
N LEU A 67 -9.22 -5.29 1.70
CA LEU A 67 -8.23 -4.32 1.23
C LEU A 67 -7.74 -3.41 2.35
N GLU A 68 -8.62 -2.96 3.24
CA GLU A 68 -8.23 -2.18 4.42
C GLU A 68 -7.28 -2.99 5.30
N GLN A 69 -7.56 -4.26 5.56
CA GLN A 69 -6.65 -5.13 6.32
C GLN A 69 -5.30 -5.36 5.62
N ILE A 70 -5.24 -5.38 4.29
CA ILE A 70 -3.97 -5.42 3.55
C ILE A 70 -3.21 -4.11 3.71
N GLU A 71 -3.90 -2.97 3.64
CA GLU A 71 -3.30 -1.64 3.81
C GLU A 71 -2.78 -1.44 5.25
N GLU A 72 -3.47 -1.97 6.25
CA GLU A 72 -3.02 -2.01 7.65
C GLU A 72 -1.82 -2.94 7.86
N ALA A 73 -1.78 -4.07 7.15
CA ALA A 73 -0.65 -4.99 7.19
C ALA A 73 0.59 -4.44 6.47
N ASP A 74 0.43 -3.57 5.46
CA ASP A 74 1.55 -2.87 4.85
C ASP A 74 2.13 -1.83 5.82
N ILE A 75 3.42 -1.54 5.68
CA ILE A 75 4.07 -0.56 6.54
C ILE A 75 3.58 0.84 6.15
N ASN A 76 2.77 1.40 7.05
CA ASN A 76 2.16 2.70 6.86
C ASN A 76 3.23 3.81 6.78
N TYR A 77 3.38 4.42 5.60
CA TYR A 77 4.27 5.56 5.37
C TYR A 77 3.67 6.91 5.81
N ARG A 78 2.39 6.92 6.21
CA ARG A 78 1.71 8.08 6.80
C ARG A 78 2.08 8.26 8.27
N GLU A 79 2.49 7.20 8.95
CA GLU A 79 3.00 7.27 10.32
C GLU A 79 4.39 7.90 10.37
N PHE A 80 4.59 8.79 11.34
CA PHE A 80 5.92 9.32 11.65
C PHE A 80 6.77 8.23 12.30
N LYS A 81 7.45 7.43 11.47
CA LYS A 81 8.46 6.46 11.93
C LYS A 81 9.85 7.02 11.72
N VAL A 82 10.68 6.93 12.76
CA VAL A 82 12.11 7.17 12.63
C VAL A 82 12.68 6.06 11.77
N ARG A 83 13.17 6.42 10.59
CA ARG A 83 13.85 5.50 9.68
C ARG A 83 15.34 5.78 9.77
N ARG A 84 16.14 4.76 10.06
CA ARG A 84 17.60 4.85 9.93
C ARG A 84 17.89 4.99 8.43
N GLY A 85 18.75 5.93 8.05
CA GLY A 85 19.09 6.17 6.65
C GLY A 85 20.43 5.55 6.32
N GLY A 86 20.51 4.84 5.20
CA GLY A 86 21.76 4.31 4.68
C GLY A 86 22.62 5.42 4.08
N GLN A 87 23.78 5.05 3.54
CA GLN A 87 24.58 6.00 2.76
C GLN A 87 23.78 6.43 1.52
N THR A 88 23.72 7.73 1.24
CA THR A 88 22.92 8.27 0.12
C THR A 88 23.72 9.23 -0.73
N THR A 89 23.36 9.30 -2.00
CA THR A 89 23.92 10.24 -2.98
C THR A 89 22.80 11.04 -3.62
N LYS A 90 23.15 11.99 -4.49
CA LYS A 90 22.14 12.78 -5.21
C LYS A 90 21.32 11.91 -6.17
N GLU A 91 21.96 10.90 -6.74
CA GLU A 91 21.40 9.93 -7.69
C GLU A 91 20.59 8.85 -6.97
N ALA A 92 21.00 8.50 -5.75
CA ALA A 92 20.33 7.53 -4.88
C ALA A 92 19.92 8.18 -3.53
N PRO A 93 18.92 9.08 -3.52
CA PRO A 93 18.43 9.74 -2.31
C PRO A 93 17.45 8.86 -1.52
N ASN A 94 17.24 9.19 -0.24
CA ASN A 94 16.15 8.61 0.55
C ASN A 94 14.79 9.08 -0.03
N LEU A 95 13.97 8.14 -0.49
CA LEU A 95 12.66 8.44 -1.05
C LEU A 95 11.62 8.62 0.05
N ILE A 96 10.92 9.75 0.02
CA ILE A 96 9.87 10.10 0.96
C ILE A 96 8.54 10.08 0.21
N PRO A 97 7.66 9.09 0.43
CA PRO A 97 6.36 9.04 -0.21
C PRO A 97 5.44 10.12 0.37
N PHE A 98 4.84 10.94 -0.49
CA PHE A 98 3.81 11.91 -0.11
C PHE A 98 2.91 12.30 -1.28
N GLY A 99 1.61 12.41 -1.00
CA GLY A 99 0.58 12.72 -1.99
C GLY A 99 0.59 14.17 -2.50
N GLU A 100 1.18 15.11 -1.76
CA GLU A 100 1.22 16.53 -2.13
C GLU A 100 2.57 16.99 -2.70
N GLU A 101 2.65 18.25 -3.12
CA GLU A 101 3.82 18.83 -3.79
C GLU A 101 5.02 19.11 -2.87
N ARG A 102 4.79 19.27 -1.56
CA ARG A 102 5.83 19.63 -0.60
C ARG A 102 5.58 19.03 0.78
N ARG A 103 6.65 18.66 1.50
CA ARG A 103 6.59 18.14 2.87
C ARG A 103 7.82 18.58 3.66
N ILE A 104 7.62 18.85 4.96
CA ILE A 104 8.73 19.04 5.90
C ILE A 104 9.16 17.67 6.44
N VAL A 105 10.46 17.38 6.36
CA VAL A 105 11.08 16.16 6.88
C VAL A 105 12.14 16.53 7.90
N GLY A 106 12.19 15.81 9.02
CA GLY A 106 13.23 15.94 10.03
C GLY A 106 14.34 14.91 9.81
N CYS A 107 15.60 15.35 9.82
CA CYS A 107 16.78 14.50 9.79
C CYS A 107 17.48 14.55 11.16
N LEU A 108 17.52 13.40 11.84
CA LEU A 108 18.36 13.15 13.01
C LEU A 108 19.77 12.82 12.52
N CYS A 109 20.66 13.80 12.53
CA CYS A 109 22.00 13.67 11.94
C CYS A 109 22.92 12.74 12.75
N HIS A 110 22.71 12.68 14.06
CA HIS A 110 23.49 11.89 15.00
C HIS A 110 22.51 11.22 15.98
N GLU A 111 22.72 9.94 16.29
CA GLU A 111 21.81 9.19 17.18
C GLU A 111 21.74 9.78 18.59
N GLU A 112 22.87 10.31 19.08
CA GLU A 112 22.98 10.98 20.37
C GLU A 112 22.62 12.48 20.30
N GLY A 113 22.36 13.01 19.10
CA GLY A 113 22.08 14.42 18.89
C GLY A 113 20.66 14.81 19.31
N HIS A 114 20.53 15.82 20.18
CA HIS A 114 19.22 16.39 20.56
C HIS A 114 18.65 17.40 19.55
N HIS A 115 19.25 17.54 18.36
CA HIS A 115 18.83 18.51 17.36
C HIS A 115 18.30 17.81 16.10
N ILE A 116 17.18 18.32 15.59
CA ILE A 116 16.56 17.84 14.35
C ILE A 116 16.80 18.87 13.26
N SER A 117 17.40 18.43 12.15
CA SER A 117 17.53 19.27 10.96
C SER A 117 16.28 19.15 10.10
N TYR A 118 15.48 20.22 10.03
CA TYR A 118 14.27 20.23 9.21
C TYR A 118 14.56 20.65 7.76
N LEU A 119 13.99 19.90 6.82
CA LEU A 119 14.15 20.07 5.39
C LEU A 119 12.78 20.23 4.75
N LEU A 120 12.53 21.37 4.11
CA LEU A 120 11.41 21.48 3.17
C LEU A 120 11.81 20.78 1.86
N LEU A 121 11.11 19.69 1.53
CA LEU A 121 11.26 18.96 0.28
C LEU A 121 10.14 19.36 -0.69
N TYR A 122 10.49 19.41 -1.98
CA TYR A 122 9.56 19.59 -3.08
C TYR A 122 9.57 18.32 -3.93
N ARG A 123 8.41 17.95 -4.51
CA ARG A 123 8.27 16.74 -5.34
C ARG A 123 9.30 16.72 -6.45
N GLY A 124 9.97 15.57 -6.62
CA GLY A 124 10.95 15.34 -7.67
C GLY A 124 12.33 15.96 -7.44
N LEU A 125 12.48 16.90 -6.50
CA LEU A 125 13.73 17.62 -6.27
C LEU A 125 14.53 17.02 -5.10
N PRO A 126 15.69 16.37 -5.36
CA PRO A 126 16.52 15.85 -4.29
C PRO A 126 17.20 16.99 -3.52
N LYS A 127 17.22 16.88 -2.19
CA LYS A 127 17.80 17.86 -1.27
C LYS A 127 18.75 17.19 -0.30
N ARG A 128 19.91 17.81 -0.09
CA ARG A 128 20.97 17.35 0.82
C ARG A 128 20.80 17.96 2.21
N CYS A 129 20.88 17.16 3.25
CA CYS A 129 21.01 17.60 4.64
C CYS A 129 22.48 17.96 4.96
N ARG A 130 22.70 18.74 6.03
CA ARG A 130 24.05 19.13 6.46
C ARG A 130 24.94 17.92 6.79
N CYS A 131 24.37 16.84 7.32
CA CYS A 131 25.08 15.59 7.57
C CYS A 131 25.53 14.85 6.30
N GLY A 132 25.05 15.25 5.13
CA GLY A 132 25.43 14.67 3.85
C GLY A 132 24.39 13.74 3.22
N HIS A 133 23.38 13.31 3.97
CA HIS A 133 22.31 12.47 3.41
C HIS A 133 21.40 13.24 2.46
N TRP A 134 20.93 12.57 1.42
CA TRP A 134 20.03 13.10 0.40
C TRP A 134 18.62 12.57 0.58
N PHE A 135 17.63 13.40 0.27
CA PHE A 135 16.21 13.09 0.40
C PHE A 135 15.46 13.58 -0.84
N LYS A 136 14.48 12.82 -1.33
CA LYS A 136 13.63 13.19 -2.47
C LYS A 136 12.17 12.88 -2.13
N LEU A 137 11.30 13.87 -2.31
CA LEU A 137 9.86 13.67 -2.16
C LEU A 137 9.31 13.06 -3.45
N VAL A 138 8.62 11.93 -3.32
CA VAL A 138 8.09 11.15 -4.45
C VAL A 138 6.61 10.82 -4.23
N ASP A 139 5.90 10.51 -5.31
CA ASP A 139 4.55 9.98 -5.18
C ASP A 139 4.55 8.49 -4.81
N PHE A 140 3.36 7.95 -4.56
CA PHE A 140 3.20 6.54 -4.20
C PHE A 140 3.67 5.59 -5.30
N THR A 141 3.43 5.93 -6.57
CA THR A 141 3.83 5.11 -7.71
C THR A 141 5.35 4.96 -7.79
N GLU A 142 6.09 6.06 -7.71
CA GLU A 142 7.56 6.05 -7.73
C GLU A 142 8.14 5.33 -6.51
N TYR A 143 7.53 5.51 -5.33
CA TYR A 143 7.93 4.81 -4.10
C TYR A 143 7.74 3.29 -4.21
N GLU A 144 6.58 2.83 -4.66
CA GLU A 144 6.30 1.40 -4.84
C GLU A 144 7.18 0.79 -5.95
N ALA A 145 7.45 1.52 -7.02
CA ALA A 145 8.41 1.08 -8.03
C ALA A 145 9.82 0.90 -7.46
N ALA A 146 10.24 1.75 -6.52
CA ALA A 146 11.54 1.60 -5.86
C ALA A 146 11.58 0.39 -4.92
N ARG A 147 10.51 0.18 -4.15
CA ARG A 147 10.32 -1.04 -3.33
C ARG A 147 10.39 -2.32 -4.15
N ASP A 148 9.71 -2.33 -5.29
CA ASP A 148 9.69 -3.47 -6.21
C ASP A 148 11.07 -3.77 -6.81
N ARG A 149 11.77 -2.73 -7.30
CA ARG A 149 13.16 -2.88 -7.79
C ARG A 149 14.08 -3.45 -6.72
N TYR A 150 13.91 -3.04 -5.46
CA TYR A 150 14.70 -3.57 -4.37
C TYR A 150 14.37 -5.03 -4.09
N TRP A 151 13.08 -5.36 -3.94
CA TRP A 151 12.64 -6.74 -3.69
C TRP A 151 13.19 -7.72 -4.73
N LYS A 152 13.15 -7.35 -6.02
CA LYS A 152 13.70 -8.16 -7.11
C LYS A 152 15.19 -8.49 -6.98
N LYS A 153 15.97 -7.66 -6.27
CA LYS A 153 17.41 -7.93 -6.03
C LYS A 153 17.63 -8.97 -4.93
N ILE A 154 16.73 -9.05 -3.95
CA ILE A 154 16.90 -9.88 -2.75
C ILE A 154 15.98 -11.11 -2.73
N GLN A 155 14.99 -11.18 -3.61
CA GLN A 155 13.97 -12.25 -3.60
C GLN A 155 14.56 -13.66 -3.72
N ASP A 156 15.74 -13.81 -4.34
CA ASP A 156 16.38 -15.10 -4.58
C ASP A 156 17.13 -15.64 -3.34
N GLU A 157 17.33 -14.83 -2.31
CA GLU A 157 17.91 -15.27 -1.03
C GLU A 157 17.00 -16.32 -0.37
N PRO A 158 17.55 -17.35 0.30
CA PRO A 158 16.76 -18.48 0.80
C PRO A 158 15.68 -18.07 1.82
N GLU A 159 15.97 -17.07 2.67
CA GLU A 159 14.97 -16.55 3.61
C GLU A 159 13.82 -15.83 2.88
N ASN A 160 14.11 -15.04 1.85
CA ASN A 160 13.12 -14.24 1.14
C ASN A 160 12.30 -15.11 0.19
N LYS A 161 12.93 -16.11 -0.44
CA LYS A 161 12.26 -17.14 -1.21
C LYS A 161 11.24 -17.90 -0.37
N LYS A 162 11.61 -18.29 0.86
CA LYS A 162 10.69 -18.92 1.80
C LYS A 162 9.46 -18.04 2.08
N LEU A 163 9.64 -16.73 2.23
CA LEU A 163 8.51 -15.82 2.44
C LEU A 163 7.56 -15.77 1.22
N MET A 164 8.11 -15.85 0.01
CA MET A 164 7.30 -15.97 -1.21
C MET A 164 6.57 -17.31 -1.27
N ASP A 165 7.25 -18.42 -0.96
CA ASP A 165 6.63 -19.75 -0.92
C ASP A 165 5.50 -19.82 0.14
N ASP A 166 5.69 -19.17 1.30
CA ASP A 166 4.68 -19.05 2.35
C ASP A 166 3.47 -18.21 1.89
N LEU A 167 3.72 -17.12 1.12
CA LEU A 167 2.66 -16.31 0.51
C LEU A 167 1.88 -17.11 -0.54
N ASP A 168 2.58 -17.81 -1.43
CA ASP A 168 2.01 -18.60 -2.53
C ASP A 168 1.16 -19.76 -2.01
N SER A 169 1.66 -20.46 -0.98
CA SER A 169 0.95 -21.57 -0.34
C SER A 169 -0.30 -21.10 0.39
N ALA A 170 -0.24 -19.97 1.10
CA ALA A 170 -1.39 -19.37 1.76
C ALA A 170 -2.45 -18.87 0.74
N GLU A 171 -2.02 -18.25 -0.35
CA GLU A 171 -2.90 -17.79 -1.45
C GLU A 171 -3.65 -18.97 -2.08
N SER A 172 -2.92 -20.04 -2.40
CA SER A 172 -3.49 -21.24 -3.03
C SER A 172 -4.50 -21.94 -2.11
N GLU A 173 -4.20 -22.06 -0.83
CA GLU A 173 -5.12 -22.66 0.15
C GLU A 173 -6.35 -21.77 0.39
N LEU A 174 -6.17 -20.44 0.43
CA LEU A 174 -7.28 -19.51 0.53
C LEU A 174 -8.19 -19.61 -0.70
N GLN A 175 -7.63 -19.70 -1.91
CA GLN A 175 -8.41 -19.90 -3.13
C GLN A 175 -9.19 -21.21 -3.09
N ARG A 176 -8.57 -22.30 -2.61
CA ARG A 176 -9.21 -23.61 -2.44
C ARG A 176 -10.40 -23.53 -1.48
N LEU A 177 -10.23 -22.88 -0.32
CA LEU A 177 -11.29 -22.70 0.68
C LEU A 177 -12.41 -21.80 0.16
N LEU A 178 -12.09 -20.72 -0.57
CA LEU A 178 -13.09 -19.86 -1.18
C LEU A 178 -13.92 -20.65 -2.21
N GLU A 179 -13.30 -21.50 -3.01
CA GLU A 179 -14.02 -22.36 -3.96
C GLU A 179 -14.94 -23.37 -3.25
N GLU A 180 -14.45 -24.02 -2.20
CA GLU A 180 -15.22 -24.96 -1.37
C GLU A 180 -16.44 -24.25 -0.75
N SER A 181 -16.24 -23.01 -0.29
CA SER A 181 -17.29 -22.20 0.33
C SER A 181 -18.42 -21.80 -0.61
N LYS A 182 -18.21 -21.79 -1.94
CA LYS A 182 -19.28 -21.47 -2.92
C LYS A 182 -20.48 -22.40 -2.79
N SER A 183 -20.23 -23.66 -2.45
CA SER A 183 -21.26 -24.68 -2.29
C SER A 183 -21.99 -24.59 -0.93
N MET A 184 -21.47 -23.79 -0.01
CA MET A 184 -21.97 -23.67 1.36
C MET A 184 -22.89 -22.46 1.51
N THR A 185 -23.89 -22.61 2.38
CA THR A 185 -24.73 -21.51 2.83
C THR A 185 -24.46 -21.24 4.30
N PRO A 186 -24.83 -20.06 4.84
CA PRO A 186 -24.66 -19.76 6.26
C PRO A 186 -25.33 -20.75 7.23
N LYS A 187 -26.32 -21.51 6.74
CA LYS A 187 -27.06 -22.53 7.52
C LYS A 187 -26.52 -23.95 7.32
N SER A 188 -25.56 -24.14 6.41
CA SER A 188 -24.97 -25.44 6.13
C SER A 188 -24.19 -25.95 7.37
N PRO A 189 -24.26 -27.25 7.69
CA PRO A 189 -23.41 -27.85 8.71
C PRO A 189 -21.93 -27.56 8.41
N GLY A 190 -21.16 -27.14 9.42
CA GLY A 190 -19.75 -26.79 9.25
C GLY A 190 -19.48 -25.39 8.65
N SER A 191 -20.51 -24.57 8.40
CA SER A 191 -20.30 -23.20 7.87
C SER A 191 -19.40 -22.35 8.77
N ASN A 192 -19.54 -22.45 10.09
CA ASN A 192 -18.67 -21.72 11.03
C ASN A 192 -17.22 -22.22 10.94
N GLU A 193 -17.01 -23.53 10.83
CA GLU A 193 -15.68 -24.13 10.69
C GLU A 193 -14.99 -23.68 9.38
N MET A 194 -15.77 -23.54 8.29
CA MET A 194 -15.27 -22.99 7.03
C MET A 194 -14.82 -21.53 7.19
N LEU A 195 -15.60 -20.69 7.87
CA LEU A 195 -15.22 -19.30 8.14
C LEU A 195 -13.97 -19.22 9.01
N ASP A 196 -13.84 -20.08 10.02
CA ASP A 196 -12.64 -20.16 10.85
C ASP A 196 -11.40 -20.54 10.01
N LYS A 197 -11.53 -21.53 9.11
CA LYS A 197 -10.47 -21.93 8.18
C LYS A 197 -10.07 -20.77 7.26
N LEU A 198 -11.04 -20.07 6.67
CA LEU A 198 -10.80 -18.89 5.84
C LEU A 198 -10.07 -17.79 6.62
N SER A 199 -10.52 -17.49 7.84
CA SER A 199 -9.89 -16.49 8.72
C SER A 199 -8.45 -16.85 9.08
N ILE A 200 -8.20 -18.12 9.44
CA ILE A 200 -6.85 -18.60 9.75
C ILE A 200 -5.92 -18.45 8.53
N GLN A 201 -6.37 -18.86 7.34
CA GLN A 201 -5.54 -18.77 6.13
C GLN A 201 -5.35 -17.33 5.66
N TRP A 202 -6.38 -16.49 5.77
CA TRP A 202 -6.29 -15.06 5.51
C TRP A 202 -5.24 -14.39 6.40
N ASN A 203 -5.21 -14.73 7.69
CA ASN A 203 -4.19 -14.20 8.60
C ASN A 203 -2.78 -14.69 8.24
N LYS A 204 -2.60 -15.94 7.82
CA LYS A 204 -1.30 -16.43 7.30
C LYS A 204 -0.86 -15.65 6.07
N TYR A 205 -1.76 -15.45 5.11
CA TYR A 205 -1.51 -14.68 3.89
C TYR A 205 -1.10 -13.24 4.19
N LYS A 206 -1.88 -12.53 5.03
CA LYS A 206 -1.55 -11.17 5.49
C LYS A 206 -0.21 -11.11 6.22
N ASN A 207 0.08 -12.09 7.08
CA ASN A 207 1.34 -12.12 7.83
C ASN A 207 2.55 -12.35 6.91
N ALA A 208 2.44 -13.26 5.93
CA ALA A 208 3.50 -13.46 4.93
C ALA A 208 3.74 -12.17 4.12
N TYR A 209 2.66 -11.53 3.67
CA TYR A 209 2.74 -10.23 3.01
C TYR A 209 3.42 -9.17 3.89
N HIS A 210 2.97 -9.02 5.14
CA HIS A 210 3.57 -8.08 6.10
C HIS A 210 5.08 -8.31 6.26
N LEU A 211 5.53 -9.56 6.39
CA LEU A 211 6.94 -9.90 6.53
C LEU A 211 7.76 -9.53 5.29
N ILE A 212 7.24 -9.78 4.09
CA ILE A 212 7.86 -9.35 2.82
C ILE A 212 8.00 -7.82 2.81
N ARG A 213 6.91 -7.11 3.11
CA ARG A 213 6.89 -5.64 3.14
C ARG A 213 7.82 -5.08 4.20
N LYS A 214 7.93 -5.75 5.35
CA LYS A 214 8.87 -5.45 6.41
C LYS A 214 10.31 -5.62 5.97
N LYS A 215 10.67 -6.71 5.29
CA LYS A 215 12.02 -6.88 4.73
C LYS A 215 12.36 -5.78 3.71
N ILE A 216 11.42 -5.44 2.83
CA ILE A 216 11.59 -4.35 1.85
C ILE A 216 11.81 -2.99 2.56
N ASP A 217 11.05 -2.70 3.62
CA ASP A 217 11.13 -1.44 4.33
C ASP A 217 12.29 -1.36 5.34
N GLU A 218 12.66 -2.47 5.98
CA GLU A 218 13.88 -2.59 6.77
C GLU A 218 15.10 -2.38 5.89
N ALA A 219 15.04 -2.74 4.62
CA ALA A 219 16.08 -2.42 3.66
C ALA A 219 15.98 -1.02 3.04
N CYS A 220 14.86 -0.32 3.20
CA CYS A 220 14.76 1.13 2.99
C CYS A 220 15.76 1.90 3.88
N VAL A 221 16.30 1.23 4.91
CA VAL A 221 17.39 1.70 5.78
C VAL A 221 18.77 1.59 5.14
N THR A 222 18.95 0.88 4.02
CA THR A 222 20.28 0.69 3.41
C THR A 222 20.31 0.74 1.89
N ASP A 223 19.25 0.35 1.16
CA ASP A 223 19.36 0.00 -0.26
C ASP A 223 18.09 0.12 -1.13
N ILE A 224 17.03 0.84 -0.74
CA ILE A 224 16.04 1.29 -1.75
C ILE A 224 16.71 2.35 -2.66
N ARG A 225 17.47 1.83 -3.62
CA ARG A 225 18.28 2.48 -4.64
C ARG A 225 17.88 1.88 -6.00
#